data_AF-A0AAX6RUK6-F1
#
_entry.id   AF-A0AAX6RUK6-F1
#
_cell.length_a   1.000
_cell.length_b   1.000
_cell.length_c   1.000
_cell.angle_alpha   90.00
_cell.angle_beta   90.00
_cell.angle_gamma   90.00
#
_symmetry.space_group_name_H-M   'P 1'
#
loop_
_entity.id
_entity.type
_entity.pdbx_description
1 polymer ?
#
loop_
_entity_poly.entity_id
_entity_poly.type
_entity_poly.pdbx_seq_one_letter_code
_entity_poly.pdbx_strand_id
1 'polypeptide(L)'
;MEERGLAPKFDTTFESARPTRTHMALVQLERVGLLHFLVSQNVDGLHVRSGFPRDKLAELHGNMFVEECAKCKTQYVRDTVVGTMGLKATGRFCTVAKARGLRACRGELRDTILDWEDALPERDLALADEASRNADLSITLGTSLQIRPSGNLPLATKRRGGRLVIVNLQPTKHDRQADLRIHGYVDDVMAGLMRHLGLDIPAWHGPRVLERALPPLPRPPAPKLEQKDDKGEDSTAQLNGSAPTQPKPEPSSPKLERPESLAPCRPPKRLKAEAVPS
;
A
#
# COMPACT_ATOMS: atom_id res chain seq x y z
N MET A 1 10.31 -5.85 14.69
CA MET A 1 11.06 -6.88 13.93
C MET A 1 12.51 -6.46 13.82
N GLU A 2 12.76 -5.27 13.29
CA GLU A 2 14.09 -4.63 13.24
C GLU A 2 14.72 -4.44 14.63
N GLU A 3 13.97 -3.93 15.62
CA GLU A 3 14.43 -3.82 17.02
C GLU A 3 14.90 -5.16 17.62
N ARG A 4 14.44 -6.28 17.05
CA ARG A 4 14.77 -7.64 17.48
C ARG A 4 15.83 -8.30 16.59
N GLY A 5 16.41 -7.57 15.63
CA GLY A 5 17.43 -8.08 14.69
C GLY A 5 16.92 -9.18 13.75
N LEU A 6 15.60 -9.30 13.57
CA LEU A 6 15.00 -10.31 12.70
C LEU A 6 14.89 -9.80 11.27
N ALA A 7 15.19 -10.65 10.29
CA ALA A 7 15.01 -10.33 8.88
C ALA A 7 13.51 -10.34 8.50
N PRO A 8 13.04 -9.40 7.66
CA PRO A 8 11.72 -9.46 7.08
C PRO A 8 11.60 -10.65 6.11
N LYS A 9 10.40 -11.22 6.05
CA LYS A 9 10.05 -12.27 5.09
C LYS A 9 9.23 -11.66 3.96
N PHE A 10 9.60 -11.97 2.72
CA PHE A 10 8.84 -11.62 1.54
C PHE A 10 8.24 -12.89 0.93
N ASP A 11 6.92 -12.90 0.72
CA ASP A 11 6.22 -14.02 0.09
C ASP A 11 6.07 -13.84 -1.44
N THR A 12 6.52 -12.71 -1.99
CA THR A 12 6.48 -12.39 -3.42
C THR A 12 7.59 -11.42 -3.81
N THR A 13 7.94 -11.36 -5.11
CA THR A 13 8.80 -10.30 -5.67
C THR A 13 7.96 -9.10 -6.11
N PHE A 14 8.58 -7.92 -6.27
CA PHE A 14 7.86 -6.74 -6.75
C PHE A 14 7.21 -6.97 -8.13
N GLU A 15 7.87 -7.69 -9.04
CA GLU A 15 7.35 -8.00 -10.38
C GLU A 15 6.16 -8.94 -10.34
N SER A 16 6.14 -9.87 -9.38
CA SER A 16 5.08 -10.90 -9.24
C SER A 16 3.94 -10.43 -8.34
N ALA A 17 4.17 -9.38 -7.54
CA ALA A 17 3.17 -8.80 -6.66
C ALA A 17 1.95 -8.32 -7.47
N ARG A 18 0.76 -8.63 -6.93
CA ARG A 18 -0.52 -8.28 -7.53
C ARG A 18 -1.16 -7.17 -6.71
N PRO A 19 -1.81 -6.17 -7.34
CA PRO A 19 -2.61 -5.18 -6.63
C PRO A 19 -3.65 -5.87 -5.73
N THR A 20 -3.75 -5.42 -4.48
CA THR A 20 -4.72 -5.95 -3.51
C THR A 20 -6.15 -5.50 -3.84
N ARG A 21 -7.14 -5.98 -3.08
CA ARG A 21 -8.53 -5.49 -3.22
C ARG A 21 -8.63 -3.99 -2.96
N THR A 22 -7.88 -3.48 -1.99
CA THR A 22 -7.79 -2.04 -1.71
C THR A 22 -7.25 -1.26 -2.91
N HIS A 23 -6.18 -1.72 -3.56
CA HIS A 23 -5.64 -1.06 -4.75
C HIS A 23 -6.69 -0.97 -5.87
N MET A 24 -7.41 -2.07 -6.12
CA MET A 24 -8.43 -2.11 -7.16
C MET A 24 -9.69 -1.31 -6.79
N ALA A 25 -10.05 -1.24 -5.50
CA ALA A 25 -11.12 -0.38 -5.02
C ALA A 25 -10.77 1.11 -5.26
N LEU A 26 -9.53 1.52 -4.99
CA LEU A 26 -9.08 2.90 -5.26
C LEU A 26 -9.14 3.25 -6.75
N VAL A 27 -8.80 2.32 -7.64
CA VAL A 27 -8.98 2.49 -9.10
C VAL A 27 -10.44 2.76 -9.42
N GLN A 28 -11.38 1.99 -8.85
CA GLN A 28 -12.80 2.21 -9.11
C GLN A 28 -13.31 3.53 -8.55
N LEU A 29 -12.92 3.90 -7.33
CA LEU A 29 -13.31 5.16 -6.70
C LEU A 29 -12.86 6.36 -7.52
N GLU A 30 -11.66 6.31 -8.11
CA GLU A 30 -11.17 7.33 -9.03
C GLU A 30 -12.02 7.36 -10.31
N ARG A 31 -12.25 6.19 -10.93
CA ARG A 31 -13.02 6.08 -12.17
C ARG A 31 -14.43 6.65 -12.06
N VAL A 32 -15.09 6.52 -10.91
CA VAL A 32 -16.46 7.04 -10.69
C VAL A 32 -16.48 8.47 -10.10
N GLY A 33 -15.31 9.09 -9.96
CA GLY A 33 -15.15 10.46 -9.48
C GLY A 33 -15.43 10.65 -7.99
N LEU A 34 -15.26 9.60 -7.16
CA LEU A 34 -15.34 9.69 -5.70
C LEU A 34 -13.97 9.89 -5.04
N LEU A 35 -12.89 9.54 -5.72
CA LEU A 35 -11.52 9.82 -5.29
C LEU A 35 -10.93 10.96 -6.14
N HIS A 36 -10.55 12.05 -5.49
CA HIS A 36 -9.97 13.22 -6.16
C HIS A 36 -8.48 13.05 -6.45
N PHE A 37 -7.71 12.63 -5.44
CA PHE A 37 -6.27 12.46 -5.52
C PHE A 37 -5.79 11.34 -4.59
N LEU A 38 -4.70 10.68 -4.96
CA LEU A 38 -4.07 9.61 -4.18
C LEU A 38 -2.64 10.00 -3.84
N VAL A 39 -2.31 10.02 -2.54
CA VAL A 39 -0.95 10.26 -2.05
C VAL A 39 -0.42 8.96 -1.47
N SER A 40 0.69 8.45 -2.00
CA SER A 40 1.28 7.19 -1.54
C SER A 40 2.71 7.39 -1.03
N GLN A 41 3.04 6.61 0.00
CA GLN A 41 4.40 6.45 0.55
C GLN A 41 5.04 5.13 0.07
N ASN A 42 4.28 4.30 -0.64
CA ASN A 42 4.75 2.99 -1.06
C ASN A 42 5.66 3.13 -2.29
N VAL A 43 6.75 2.36 -2.29
CA VAL A 43 7.67 2.26 -3.44
C VAL A 43 7.41 1.04 -4.32
N ASP A 44 6.46 0.18 -3.94
CA ASP A 44 6.17 -1.11 -4.59
C ASP A 44 5.64 -1.02 -6.04
N GLY A 45 5.21 0.18 -6.47
CA GLY A 45 4.68 0.46 -7.80
C GLY A 45 3.32 -0.14 -8.12
N LEU A 46 2.60 -0.70 -7.14
CA LEU A 46 1.33 -1.38 -7.35
C LEU A 46 0.19 -0.44 -7.75
N HIS A 47 0.20 0.83 -7.32
CA HIS A 47 -0.78 1.82 -7.78
C HIS A 47 -0.65 2.08 -9.28
N VAL A 48 0.57 2.33 -9.77
CA VAL A 48 0.79 2.50 -11.22
C VAL A 48 0.40 1.22 -11.95
N ARG A 49 0.89 0.05 -11.50
CA ARG A 49 0.66 -1.25 -12.16
C ARG A 49 -0.80 -1.74 -12.09
N SER A 50 -1.62 -1.22 -11.17
CA SER A 50 -3.06 -1.51 -11.14
C SER A 50 -3.83 -0.78 -12.24
N GLY A 51 -3.20 0.20 -12.90
CA GLY A 51 -3.83 1.10 -13.86
C GLY A 51 -4.45 2.34 -13.22
N PHE A 52 -4.03 2.72 -12.02
CA PHE A 52 -4.40 4.00 -11.42
C PHE A 52 -3.75 5.16 -12.20
N PRO A 53 -4.47 6.25 -12.50
CA PRO A 53 -3.93 7.33 -13.32
C PRO A 53 -2.83 8.13 -12.61
N ARG A 54 -1.69 8.29 -13.28
CA ARG A 54 -0.49 8.94 -12.72
C ARG A 54 -0.65 10.44 -12.48
N ASP A 55 -1.52 11.12 -13.21
CA ASP A 55 -1.83 12.55 -12.98
C ASP A 55 -2.67 12.81 -11.72
N LYS A 56 -3.23 11.77 -11.10
CA LYS A 56 -3.93 11.83 -9.81
C LYS A 56 -3.19 11.10 -8.68
N LEU A 57 -1.92 10.77 -8.89
CA LEU A 57 -1.08 10.05 -7.94
C LEU A 57 0.16 10.90 -7.60
N ALA A 58 0.49 10.99 -6.31
CA ALA A 58 1.79 11.44 -5.84
C ALA A 58 2.55 10.26 -5.20
N GLU A 59 3.69 9.89 -5.79
CA GLU A 59 4.56 8.81 -5.30
C GLU A 59 5.70 9.43 -4.48
N LEU A 60 5.40 9.82 -3.24
CA LEU A 60 6.26 10.70 -2.44
C LEU A 60 7.63 10.12 -2.13
N HIS A 61 7.77 8.79 -2.11
CA HIS A 61 9.03 8.11 -1.77
C HIS A 61 9.65 7.39 -2.97
N GLY A 62 9.13 7.67 -4.19
CA GLY A 62 9.56 7.03 -5.42
C GLY A 62 8.80 5.75 -5.75
N ASN A 63 9.26 5.08 -6.80
CA ASN A 63 8.69 3.83 -7.28
C ASN A 63 9.80 2.93 -7.86
N MET A 64 9.84 1.67 -7.41
CA MET A 64 10.87 0.68 -7.79
C MET A 64 10.97 0.42 -9.30
N PHE A 65 9.91 0.74 -10.04
CA PHE A 65 9.80 0.56 -11.49
C PHE A 65 10.04 1.85 -12.27
N VAL A 66 10.30 2.98 -11.60
CA VAL A 66 10.43 4.29 -12.25
C VAL A 66 11.85 4.79 -12.15
N GLU A 67 12.41 5.15 -13.31
CA GLU A 67 13.67 5.88 -13.41
C GLU A 67 13.45 7.23 -14.11
N GLU A 68 14.22 8.24 -13.70
CA GLU A 68 14.10 9.61 -14.17
C GLU A 68 15.39 10.10 -14.81
N CYS A 69 15.26 10.82 -15.92
CA CYS A 69 16.41 11.47 -16.54
C CYS A 69 16.90 12.67 -15.72
N ALA A 70 18.14 12.62 -15.25
CA ALA A 70 18.76 13.71 -14.50
C ALA A 70 18.81 15.05 -15.27
N LYS A 71 18.83 15.02 -16.61
CA LYS A 71 18.88 16.23 -17.46
C LYS A 71 17.52 16.84 -17.78
N CYS A 72 16.54 16.02 -18.15
CA CYS A 72 15.26 16.51 -18.70
C CYS A 72 14.03 16.11 -17.91
N LYS A 73 14.22 15.42 -16.78
CA LYS A 73 13.18 15.02 -15.82
C LYS A 73 12.09 14.12 -16.40
N THR A 74 12.26 13.63 -17.63
CA THR A 74 11.39 12.60 -18.19
C THR A 74 11.57 11.30 -17.42
N GLN A 75 10.45 10.76 -16.97
CA GLN A 75 10.36 9.48 -16.27
C GLN A 75 10.05 8.34 -17.23
N TYR A 76 10.52 7.15 -16.89
CA TYR A 76 10.27 5.90 -17.60
C TYR A 76 9.74 4.88 -16.60
N VAL A 77 8.53 4.37 -16.85
CA VAL A 77 7.99 3.24 -16.10
C VAL A 77 8.43 1.95 -16.77
N ARG A 78 9.08 1.05 -16.02
CA ARG A 78 9.60 -0.23 -16.47
C ARG A 78 8.69 -1.39 -16.05
N ASP A 79 8.86 -2.52 -16.70
CA ASP A 79 8.18 -3.78 -16.40
C ASP A 79 8.86 -4.56 -15.25
N THR A 80 10.18 -4.40 -15.11
CA THR A 80 11.02 -4.90 -14.01
C THR A 80 11.50 -3.78 -13.09
N VAL A 81 11.95 -4.12 -11.88
CA VAL A 81 12.58 -3.11 -11.00
C VAL A 81 13.82 -2.48 -11.65
N VAL A 82 14.08 -1.21 -11.36
CA VAL A 82 15.13 -0.38 -11.98
C VAL A 82 16.54 -0.83 -11.61
N GLY A 83 16.71 -1.47 -10.45
CA GLY A 83 17.93 -2.15 -10.01
C GLY A 83 18.83 -1.36 -9.06
N THR A 84 18.50 -0.11 -8.74
CA THR A 84 19.22 0.75 -7.77
C THR A 84 18.26 1.44 -6.81
N MET A 85 18.79 1.99 -5.72
CA MET A 85 18.07 2.80 -4.73
C MET A 85 18.96 3.95 -4.24
N GLY A 86 18.35 5.07 -3.84
CA GLY A 86 19.04 6.25 -3.33
C GLY A 86 19.44 7.21 -4.45
N LEU A 87 18.57 7.40 -5.44
CA LEU A 87 18.75 8.32 -6.56
C LEU A 87 20.02 8.06 -7.38
N LYS A 88 20.40 6.80 -7.53
CA LYS A 88 21.66 6.37 -8.19
C LYS A 88 21.47 6.16 -9.67
N ALA A 89 22.57 6.26 -10.41
CA ALA A 89 22.61 5.99 -11.84
C ALA A 89 22.26 4.52 -12.13
N THR A 90 21.35 4.29 -13.08
CA THR A 90 20.84 2.96 -13.41
C THR A 90 21.64 2.27 -14.53
N GLY A 91 22.60 2.99 -15.12
CA GLY A 91 23.38 2.55 -16.28
C GLY A 91 22.69 2.78 -17.63
N ARG A 92 21.44 3.29 -17.64
CA ARG A 92 20.69 3.62 -18.87
C ARG A 92 20.73 5.11 -19.19
N PHE A 93 20.40 5.44 -20.43
CA PHE A 93 20.37 6.82 -20.93
C PHE A 93 19.02 7.20 -21.53
N CYS A 94 18.64 8.46 -21.34
CA CYS A 94 17.39 9.02 -21.83
C CYS A 94 17.34 9.07 -23.36
N THR A 95 16.23 8.58 -23.91
CA THR A 95 15.97 8.46 -25.35
C THR A 95 15.10 9.58 -25.92
N VAL A 96 14.59 10.49 -25.07
CA VAL A 96 13.76 11.62 -25.50
C VAL A 96 14.46 12.43 -26.59
N ALA A 97 13.77 12.63 -27.70
CA ALA A 97 14.22 13.47 -28.78
C ALA A 97 14.31 14.95 -28.34
N LYS A 98 15.45 15.57 -28.60
CA LYS A 98 15.75 16.99 -28.36
C LYS A 98 16.17 17.63 -29.69
N ALA A 99 16.37 18.95 -29.68
CA ALA A 99 16.77 19.73 -30.87
C ALA A 99 15.91 19.42 -32.11
N ARG A 100 14.58 19.53 -31.97
CA ARG A 100 13.60 19.24 -33.05
C ARG A 100 13.73 17.85 -33.69
N GLY A 101 14.12 16.83 -32.91
CA GLY A 101 14.25 15.46 -33.40
C GLY A 101 15.65 15.07 -33.86
N LEU A 102 16.60 16.01 -33.89
CA LEU A 102 17.93 15.75 -34.45
C LEU A 102 18.85 14.95 -33.51
N ARG A 103 18.62 14.99 -32.20
CA ARG A 103 19.47 14.29 -31.20
C ARG A 103 18.66 13.78 -30.02
N ALA A 104 19.02 12.62 -29.48
CA ALA A 104 18.50 12.16 -28.19
C ALA A 104 19.10 12.96 -27.02
N CYS A 105 18.34 13.08 -25.92
CA CYS A 105 18.77 13.73 -24.69
C CYS A 105 20.06 13.13 -24.11
N ARG A 106 20.16 11.79 -24.08
CA ARG A 106 21.30 11.04 -23.54
C ARG A 106 21.71 11.46 -22.13
N GLY A 107 20.78 11.98 -21.33
CA GLY A 107 20.99 12.18 -19.90
C GLY A 107 20.98 10.85 -19.18
N GLU A 108 21.82 10.70 -18.17
CA GLU A 108 21.82 9.56 -17.25
C GLU A 108 20.43 9.39 -16.63
N LEU A 109 19.95 8.14 -16.59
CA LEU A 109 18.74 7.77 -15.86
C LEU A 109 19.12 7.37 -14.44
N ARG A 110 18.33 7.82 -13.48
CA ARG A 110 18.49 7.52 -12.05
C ARG A 110 17.22 6.88 -11.50
N ASP A 111 17.34 6.01 -10.50
CA ASP A 111 16.15 5.55 -9.77
C ASP A 111 15.48 6.70 -9.03
N THR A 112 14.24 6.48 -8.60
CA THR A 112 13.44 7.48 -7.88
C THR A 112 13.33 7.19 -6.39
N ILE A 113 14.01 6.15 -5.88
CA ILE A 113 13.90 5.73 -4.49
C ILE A 113 14.73 6.67 -3.63
N LEU A 114 14.08 7.29 -2.66
CA LEU A 114 14.72 8.19 -1.71
C LEU A 114 15.50 7.39 -0.66
N ASP A 115 16.72 7.84 -0.36
CA ASP A 115 17.42 7.49 0.88
C ASP A 115 16.99 8.45 2.01
N TRP A 116 17.45 8.20 3.23
CA TRP A 116 17.00 8.93 4.43
C TRP A 116 17.21 10.44 4.39
N GLU A 117 18.27 10.89 3.71
CA GLU A 117 18.65 12.30 3.64
C GLU A 117 18.07 13.02 2.41
N ASP A 118 17.45 12.28 1.49
CA ASP A 118 16.94 12.84 0.24
C ASP A 118 15.67 13.65 0.46
N ALA A 119 15.57 14.77 -0.26
CA ALA A 119 14.35 15.56 -0.30
C ALA A 119 13.26 14.84 -1.12
N LEU A 120 12.00 15.03 -0.71
CA LEU A 120 10.86 14.54 -1.49
C LEU A 120 10.79 15.22 -2.87
N PRO A 121 10.28 14.53 -3.91
CA PRO A 121 10.06 15.11 -5.23
C PRO A 121 9.11 16.33 -5.15
N GLU A 122 9.63 17.50 -5.52
CA GLU A 122 8.92 18.78 -5.36
C GLU A 122 7.54 18.79 -6.02
N ARG A 123 7.43 18.26 -7.25
CA ARG A 123 6.17 18.19 -8.00
C ARG A 123 5.12 17.39 -7.24
N ASP A 124 5.47 16.17 -6.83
CA ASP A 124 4.56 15.23 -6.19
C ASP A 124 4.17 15.71 -4.79
N LEU A 125 5.13 16.28 -4.04
CA LEU A 125 4.84 16.89 -2.74
C LEU A 125 3.92 18.11 -2.87
N ALA A 126 4.13 18.97 -3.87
CA ALA A 126 3.29 20.15 -4.09
C ALA A 126 1.84 19.75 -4.44
N LEU A 127 1.67 18.78 -5.34
CA LEU A 127 0.34 18.24 -5.69
C LEU A 127 -0.33 17.57 -4.49
N ALA A 128 0.42 16.79 -3.71
CA ALA A 128 -0.10 16.13 -2.52
C ALA A 128 -0.52 17.12 -1.44
N ASP A 129 0.25 18.18 -1.21
CA ASP A 129 -0.06 19.25 -0.26
C ASP A 129 -1.27 20.07 -0.71
N GLU A 130 -1.36 20.43 -2.00
CA GLU A 130 -2.52 21.11 -2.56
C GLU A 130 -3.79 20.29 -2.41
N ALA A 131 -3.77 19.02 -2.83
CA ALA A 131 -4.90 18.11 -2.72
C ALA A 131 -5.33 17.93 -1.25
N SER A 132 -4.37 17.75 -0.34
CA SER A 132 -4.67 17.58 1.09
C SER A 132 -5.25 18.85 1.71
N ARG A 133 -4.75 20.04 1.36
CA ARG A 133 -5.29 21.32 1.85
C ARG A 133 -6.70 21.58 1.35
N ASN A 134 -7.03 21.17 0.13
CA ASN A 134 -8.32 21.45 -0.50
C ASN A 134 -9.37 20.35 -0.25
N ALA A 135 -8.97 19.21 0.33
CA ALA A 135 -9.88 18.14 0.67
C ALA A 135 -10.81 18.52 1.84
N ASP A 136 -12.07 18.09 1.74
CA ASP A 136 -13.04 18.06 2.85
C ASP A 136 -12.99 16.74 3.63
N LEU A 137 -12.41 15.68 3.03
CA LEU A 137 -12.19 14.38 3.63
C LEU A 137 -10.82 13.82 3.23
N SER A 138 -10.05 13.37 4.22
CA SER A 138 -8.85 12.57 4.00
C SER A 138 -8.97 11.24 4.73
N ILE A 139 -8.66 10.17 4.01
CA ILE A 139 -8.69 8.80 4.53
C ILE A 139 -7.27 8.24 4.42
N THR A 140 -6.70 7.81 5.55
CA THR A 140 -5.40 7.12 5.56
C THR A 140 -5.63 5.62 5.63
N LEU A 141 -4.89 4.86 4.82
CA LEU A 141 -5.00 3.41 4.72
C LEU A 141 -3.62 2.79 4.95
N GLY A 142 -3.44 2.04 6.04
CA GLY A 142 -2.26 1.21 6.24
C GLY A 142 -0.94 1.97 6.44
N THR A 143 -0.97 3.16 7.05
CA THR A 143 0.23 3.95 7.36
C THR A 143 0.24 4.37 8.83
N SER A 144 1.41 4.26 9.48
CA SER A 144 1.61 4.73 10.85
C SER A 144 1.72 6.27 10.97
N LEU A 145 1.79 6.98 9.84
CA LEU A 145 1.90 8.44 9.72
C LEU A 145 3.14 9.04 10.42
N GLN A 146 4.19 8.25 10.63
CA GLN A 146 5.37 8.70 11.39
C GLN A 146 6.31 9.61 10.58
N ILE A 147 6.49 9.29 9.30
CA ILE A 147 7.44 9.94 8.40
C ILE A 147 6.95 11.34 8.01
N ARG A 148 7.83 12.33 8.07
CA ARG A 148 7.55 13.71 7.64
C ARG A 148 8.22 14.00 6.30
N PRO A 149 7.60 14.84 5.44
CA PRO A 149 6.32 15.52 5.63
C PRO A 149 5.09 14.64 5.33
N SER A 150 5.25 13.48 4.69
CA SER A 150 4.16 12.63 4.16
C SER A 150 3.04 12.33 5.16
N GLY A 151 3.37 11.87 6.35
CA GLY A 151 2.41 11.53 7.40
C GLY A 151 1.69 12.74 8.01
N ASN A 152 2.17 13.97 7.80
CA ASN A 152 1.46 15.18 8.26
C ASN A 152 0.44 15.69 7.23
N LEU A 153 0.50 15.26 5.97
CA LEU A 153 -0.37 15.78 4.91
C LEU A 153 -1.87 15.63 5.24
N PRO A 154 -2.35 14.51 5.81
CA PRO A 154 -3.76 14.38 6.19
C PRO A 154 -4.23 15.39 7.27
N LEU A 155 -3.29 16.00 8.02
CA LEU A 155 -3.63 17.08 8.97
C LEU A 155 -3.90 18.42 8.28
N ALA A 156 -3.41 18.62 7.05
CA ALA A 156 -3.70 19.83 6.28
C ALA A 156 -5.21 19.95 6.02
N THR A 157 -5.87 18.83 5.74
CA THR A 157 -7.32 18.68 5.63
C THR A 157 -8.04 19.16 6.89
N LYS A 158 -7.62 18.66 8.07
CA LYS A 158 -8.21 19.07 9.37
C LYS A 158 -8.05 20.56 9.64
N ARG A 159 -6.90 21.14 9.30
CA ARG A 159 -6.65 22.58 9.51
C ARG A 159 -7.57 23.48 8.69
N ARG A 160 -8.17 22.97 7.61
CA ARG A 160 -9.14 23.67 6.77
C ARG A 160 -10.59 23.28 7.06
N GLY A 161 -10.86 22.58 8.16
CA GLY A 161 -12.21 22.18 8.58
C GLY A 161 -12.71 20.88 7.96
N GLY A 162 -11.90 20.20 7.15
CA GLY A 162 -12.21 18.86 6.66
C GLY A 162 -12.12 17.79 7.74
N ARG A 163 -12.49 16.56 7.38
CA ARG A 163 -12.50 15.37 8.25
C ARG A 163 -11.32 14.45 7.96
N LEU A 164 -10.86 13.75 8.98
CA LEU A 164 -9.79 12.77 8.90
C LEU A 164 -10.30 11.40 9.38
N VAL A 165 -10.21 10.40 8.51
CA VAL A 165 -10.45 9.00 8.83
C VAL A 165 -9.11 8.26 8.79
N ILE A 166 -8.84 7.45 9.80
CA ILE A 166 -7.63 6.62 9.87
C ILE A 166 -8.04 5.15 9.90
N VAL A 167 -7.58 4.38 8.92
CA VAL A 167 -7.76 2.93 8.85
C VAL A 167 -6.39 2.26 8.96
N ASN A 168 -6.12 1.66 10.12
CA ASN A 168 -4.84 1.00 10.38
C ASN A 168 -4.99 -0.08 11.46
N LEU A 169 -4.21 -1.15 11.38
CA LEU A 169 -4.20 -2.19 12.42
C LEU A 169 -3.51 -1.70 13.71
N GLN A 170 -2.46 -0.91 13.55
CA GLN A 170 -1.65 -0.38 14.65
C GLN A 170 -2.03 1.08 14.97
N PRO A 171 -1.70 1.58 16.18
CA PRO A 171 -1.79 3.00 16.47
C PRO A 171 -1.00 3.84 15.47
N THR A 172 -1.48 5.06 15.21
CA THR A 172 -0.81 6.02 14.34
C THR A 172 -0.38 7.27 15.09
N LYS A 173 0.58 8.01 14.53
CA LYS A 173 1.08 9.26 15.12
C LYS A 173 -0.03 10.29 15.36
N HIS A 174 -1.10 10.25 14.56
CA HIS A 174 -2.15 11.26 14.53
C HIS A 174 -3.54 10.74 14.93
N ASP A 175 -3.59 9.66 15.72
CA ASP A 175 -4.86 9.06 16.15
C ASP A 175 -5.79 10.07 16.83
N ARG A 176 -5.24 10.96 17.67
CA ARG A 176 -6.02 11.96 18.41
C ARG A 176 -6.70 13.01 17.52
N GLN A 177 -6.22 13.19 16.30
CA GLN A 177 -6.74 14.17 15.35
C GLN A 177 -7.83 13.59 14.42
N ALA A 178 -7.99 12.26 14.40
CA ALA A 178 -8.97 11.60 13.54
C ALA A 178 -10.41 11.76 14.07
N ASP A 179 -11.32 12.05 13.15
CA ASP A 179 -12.78 12.06 13.38
C ASP A 179 -13.33 10.63 13.45
N LEU A 180 -12.72 9.69 12.73
CA LEU A 180 -13.04 8.27 12.77
C LEU A 180 -11.76 7.43 12.72
N ARG A 181 -11.66 6.42 13.59
CA ARG A 181 -10.58 5.42 13.58
C ARG A 181 -11.18 4.04 13.38
N ILE A 182 -10.65 3.30 12.41
CA ILE A 182 -11.06 1.93 12.10
C ILE A 182 -9.84 1.02 12.25
N HIS A 183 -9.88 0.13 13.23
CA HIS A 183 -8.84 -0.88 13.44
C HIS A 183 -9.23 -2.18 12.76
N GLY A 184 -8.66 -2.43 11.58
CA GLY A 184 -8.98 -3.62 10.79
C GLY A 184 -8.12 -3.73 9.53
N TYR A 185 -8.23 -4.87 8.84
CA TYR A 185 -7.57 -5.06 7.55
C TYR A 185 -8.20 -4.14 6.51
N VAL A 186 -7.37 -3.36 5.81
CA VAL A 186 -7.83 -2.39 4.80
C VAL A 186 -8.63 -3.05 3.68
N ASP A 187 -8.30 -4.28 3.29
CA ASP A 187 -9.05 -5.02 2.26
C ASP A 187 -10.50 -5.33 2.71
N ASP A 188 -10.72 -5.62 3.99
CA ASP A 188 -12.07 -5.89 4.52
C ASP A 188 -12.88 -4.59 4.63
N VAL A 189 -12.24 -3.52 5.12
CA VAL A 189 -12.84 -2.19 5.23
C VAL A 189 -13.24 -1.65 3.86
N MET A 190 -12.33 -1.72 2.89
CA MET A 190 -12.59 -1.26 1.52
C MET A 190 -13.63 -2.13 0.82
N ALA A 191 -13.63 -3.46 1.03
CA ALA A 191 -14.71 -4.31 0.51
C ALA A 191 -16.07 -3.96 1.11
N GLY A 192 -16.14 -3.64 2.41
CA GLY A 192 -17.35 -3.13 3.05
C GLY A 192 -17.80 -1.79 2.46
N LEU A 193 -16.88 -0.83 2.35
CA LEU A 193 -17.15 0.49 1.78
C LEU A 193 -17.68 0.39 0.34
N MET A 194 -17.04 -0.40 -0.51
CA MET A 194 -17.45 -0.60 -1.90
C MET A 194 -18.87 -1.18 -1.99
N ARG A 195 -19.23 -2.14 -1.13
CA ARG A 195 -20.62 -2.64 -1.03
C ARG A 195 -21.61 -1.55 -0.63
N HIS A 196 -21.28 -0.73 0.37
CA HIS A 196 -22.15 0.37 0.80
C HIS A 196 -22.32 1.45 -0.27
N LEU A 197 -21.30 1.67 -1.10
CA LEU A 197 -21.35 2.59 -2.24
C LEU A 197 -22.05 2.00 -3.47
N GLY A 198 -22.39 0.70 -3.46
CA GLY A 198 -22.95 0.01 -4.62
C GLY A 198 -21.97 -0.09 -5.79
N LEU A 199 -20.68 -0.24 -5.51
CA LEU A 199 -19.61 -0.31 -6.50
C LEU A 199 -18.91 -1.67 -6.47
N ASP A 200 -18.70 -2.26 -7.64
CA ASP A 200 -17.88 -3.46 -7.78
C ASP A 200 -16.38 -3.13 -7.74
N ILE A 201 -15.58 -4.03 -7.17
CA ILE A 201 -14.13 -3.94 -7.24
C ILE A 201 -13.68 -4.56 -8.58
N PRO A 202 -13.05 -3.79 -9.49
CA PRO A 202 -12.71 -4.26 -10.82
C PRO A 202 -11.64 -5.35 -10.78
N ALA A 203 -11.69 -6.26 -11.75
CA ALA A 203 -10.65 -7.26 -11.97
C ALA A 203 -9.34 -6.61 -12.46
N TRP A 204 -8.21 -7.17 -12.04
CA TRP A 204 -6.90 -6.78 -12.54
C TRP A 204 -6.46 -7.71 -13.68
N HIS A 205 -6.16 -7.13 -14.85
CA HIS A 205 -5.80 -7.85 -16.08
C HIS A 205 -4.29 -7.83 -16.37
N GLY A 206 -3.46 -7.62 -15.34
CA GLY A 206 -2.01 -7.52 -15.44
C GLY A 206 -1.51 -6.07 -15.44
N PRO A 207 -0.18 -5.86 -15.41
CA PRO A 207 0.42 -4.53 -15.30
C PRO A 207 0.00 -3.61 -16.45
N ARG A 208 -0.52 -2.43 -16.12
CA ARG A 208 -0.91 -1.39 -17.08
C ARG A 208 -0.51 -0.05 -16.53
N VAL A 209 -0.01 0.84 -17.38
CA VAL A 209 0.32 2.22 -17.03
C VAL A 209 -0.74 3.13 -17.64
N LEU A 210 -1.35 3.97 -16.82
CA LEU A 210 -2.31 5.00 -17.25
C LEU A 210 -1.73 6.37 -16.88
N GLU A 211 -1.28 7.14 -17.87
CA GLU A 211 -0.64 8.44 -17.60
C GLU A 211 -1.64 9.50 -17.12
N ARG A 212 -2.88 9.46 -17.64
CA ARG A 212 -3.91 10.46 -17.36
C ARG A 212 -5.25 9.84 -17.03
N ALA A 213 -5.97 10.44 -16.09
CA ALA A 213 -7.32 10.05 -15.74
C ALA A 213 -8.27 10.12 -16.94
N LEU A 214 -9.18 9.15 -17.02
CA LEU A 214 -10.26 9.13 -18.00
C LEU A 214 -11.46 9.95 -17.49
N PRO A 215 -12.40 10.36 -18.37
CA PRO A 215 -13.65 10.96 -17.93
C PRO A 215 -14.39 10.07 -16.90
N PRO A 216 -14.98 10.64 -15.83
CA PRO A 216 -15.64 9.85 -14.81
C PRO A 216 -16.79 9.01 -15.36
N LEU A 217 -16.87 7.77 -14.91
CA LEU A 217 -17.97 6.86 -15.16
C LEU A 217 -19.21 7.27 -14.34
N PRO A 218 -20.43 6.88 -14.78
CA PRO A 218 -21.62 7.01 -13.96
C PRO A 218 -21.46 6.30 -12.61
N ARG A 219 -22.05 6.87 -11.56
CA ARG A 219 -22.04 6.30 -10.21
C ARG A 219 -23.46 6.12 -9.66
N PRO A 220 -23.67 5.20 -8.71
CA PRO A 220 -24.95 5.06 -8.03
C PRO A 220 -25.40 6.39 -7.37
N PRO A 221 -26.71 6.64 -7.29
CA PRO A 221 -27.22 7.83 -6.61
C PRO A 221 -26.85 7.80 -5.13
N ALA A 222 -26.52 8.96 -4.57
CA ALA A 222 -26.21 9.06 -3.15
C ALA A 222 -27.42 8.64 -2.30
N PRO A 223 -27.23 7.79 -1.26
CA PRO A 223 -28.30 7.47 -0.33
C PRO A 223 -28.72 8.73 0.44
N LYS A 224 -30.01 8.80 0.82
CA LYS A 224 -30.49 9.85 1.73
C LYS A 224 -29.83 9.62 3.10
N LEU A 225 -28.99 10.55 3.53
CA LEU A 225 -28.43 10.54 4.88
C LEU A 225 -29.46 11.17 5.82
N GLU A 226 -29.97 10.42 6.79
CA GLU A 226 -30.74 11.00 7.88
C GLU A 226 -29.80 11.81 8.78
N GLN A 227 -30.15 13.09 9.01
CA GLN A 227 -29.46 13.90 10.01
C GLN A 227 -29.89 13.36 11.39
N LYS A 228 -28.99 12.66 12.07
CA LYS A 228 -29.14 12.46 13.51
C LYS A 228 -28.88 13.80 14.19
N ASP A 229 -29.95 14.45 14.64
CA ASP A 229 -29.86 15.56 15.59
C ASP A 229 -29.12 15.05 16.83
N ASP A 230 -27.91 15.55 17.03
CA ASP A 230 -27.06 15.24 18.17
C ASP A 230 -27.60 15.99 19.39
N LYS A 231 -28.74 15.54 19.92
CA LYS A 231 -29.14 15.85 21.30
C LYS A 231 -28.25 15.02 22.20
N GLY A 232 -27.27 15.69 22.80
CA GLY A 232 -26.27 15.08 23.67
C GLY A 232 -26.91 14.21 24.75
N GLU A 233 -26.66 12.91 24.65
CA GLU A 233 -26.66 11.99 25.78
C GLU A 233 -25.26 11.38 25.86
N ASP A 234 -24.54 11.81 26.89
CA ASP A 234 -23.29 11.23 27.34
C ASP A 234 -23.56 9.80 27.80
N SER A 235 -23.25 8.81 26.96
CA SER A 235 -23.17 7.42 27.38
C SER A 235 -21.87 6.81 26.88
N THR A 236 -20.91 6.73 27.79
CA THR A 236 -19.71 5.90 27.68
C THR A 236 -20.11 4.43 27.70
N ALA A 237 -20.55 3.89 26.56
CA ALA A 237 -20.74 2.45 26.40
C ALA A 237 -19.40 1.80 26.04
N GLN A 238 -18.63 1.43 27.06
CA GLN A 238 -17.56 0.44 26.94
C GLN A 238 -18.21 -0.91 26.61
N LEU A 239 -18.08 -1.36 25.36
CA LEU A 239 -18.40 -2.73 24.96
C LEU A 239 -17.30 -3.67 25.48
N ASN A 240 -17.39 -4.05 26.75
CA ASN A 240 -16.67 -5.21 27.29
C ASN A 240 -17.44 -6.48 26.91
N GLY A 241 -16.96 -7.17 25.87
CA GLY A 241 -17.41 -8.52 25.54
C GLY A 241 -16.82 -9.54 26.51
N SER A 242 -17.63 -9.98 27.47
CA SER A 242 -17.33 -11.14 28.33
C SER A 242 -17.38 -12.43 27.50
N ALA A 243 -16.27 -13.17 27.49
CA ALA A 243 -16.17 -14.48 26.85
C ALA A 243 -17.06 -15.53 27.56
N PRO A 244 -17.71 -16.48 26.85
CA PRO A 244 -18.39 -17.59 27.49
C PRO A 244 -17.38 -18.64 27.98
N THR A 245 -17.59 -19.06 29.22
CA THR A 245 -16.90 -20.09 29.99
C THR A 245 -17.01 -21.48 29.33
N GLN A 246 -15.89 -22.20 29.26
CA GLN A 246 -15.88 -23.62 28.89
C GLN A 246 -16.28 -24.52 30.08
N PRO A 247 -17.05 -25.59 29.87
CA PRO A 247 -17.18 -26.67 30.86
C PRO A 247 -16.06 -27.71 30.71
N LYS A 248 -15.56 -28.20 31.87
CA LYS A 248 -14.56 -29.28 32.04
C LYS A 248 -15.18 -30.70 31.86
N PRO A 249 -14.35 -31.75 31.73
CA PRO A 249 -14.72 -33.04 31.10
C PRO A 249 -15.11 -34.15 32.09
N GLU A 250 -15.80 -35.19 31.60
CA GLU A 250 -16.08 -36.45 32.33
C GLU A 250 -16.26 -37.66 31.36
N PRO A 251 -16.26 -38.95 31.79
CA PRO A 251 -15.16 -39.88 31.49
C PRO A 251 -15.47 -41.13 30.62
N SER A 252 -14.41 -41.58 29.92
CA SER A 252 -13.92 -42.95 29.59
C SER A 252 -14.83 -44.15 29.18
N SER A 253 -14.66 -44.55 27.89
CA SER A 253 -14.44 -45.92 27.28
C SER A 253 -15.59 -46.95 27.16
N PRO A 254 -15.59 -47.93 26.20
CA PRO A 254 -14.44 -48.79 25.81
C PRO A 254 -14.14 -49.09 24.32
N LYS A 255 -12.82 -49.27 24.07
CA LYS A 255 -12.05 -50.14 23.14
C LYS A 255 -12.66 -50.67 21.82
N LEU A 256 -11.94 -50.43 20.71
CA LEU A 256 -11.61 -51.48 19.71
C LEU A 256 -10.29 -51.17 18.94
N GLU A 257 -9.32 -52.06 19.14
CA GLU A 257 -8.13 -52.54 18.40
C GLU A 257 -7.27 -51.68 17.42
N ARG A 258 -5.94 -51.88 17.55
CA ARG A 258 -4.82 -51.33 16.75
C ARG A 258 -4.41 -52.28 15.61
N PRO A 259 -3.90 -51.74 14.49
CA PRO A 259 -2.85 -52.40 13.71
C PRO A 259 -1.46 -51.81 14.01
N GLU A 260 -0.45 -52.63 13.78
CA GLU A 260 0.92 -52.58 14.30
C GLU A 260 1.83 -51.48 13.72
N SER A 261 2.90 -51.19 14.47
CA SER A 261 3.92 -50.18 14.19
C SER A 261 4.99 -50.68 13.21
N LEU A 262 5.34 -49.84 12.22
CA LEU A 262 6.58 -49.95 11.46
C LEU A 262 7.65 -49.01 12.05
N ALA A 263 8.83 -49.56 12.27
CA ALA A 263 9.97 -48.92 12.94
C ALA A 263 10.66 -47.83 12.07
N PRO A 264 11.29 -46.82 12.70
CA PRO A 264 11.99 -45.76 11.96
C PRO A 264 13.37 -46.21 11.44
N CYS A 265 13.63 -45.90 10.17
CA CYS A 265 14.90 -46.12 9.48
C CYS A 265 16.06 -45.33 10.14
N ARG A 266 17.18 -46.02 10.40
CA ARG A 266 18.45 -45.43 10.85
C ARG A 266 19.18 -44.72 9.69
N PRO A 267 19.85 -43.59 9.94
CA PRO A 267 20.73 -42.97 8.94
C PRO A 267 22.08 -43.73 8.84
N PRO A 268 22.71 -43.80 7.64
CA PRO A 268 23.97 -44.49 7.48
C PRO A 268 25.16 -43.71 8.08
N LYS A 269 26.13 -44.47 8.60
CA LYS A 269 27.38 -43.99 9.22
C LYS A 269 28.30 -43.32 8.19
N ARG A 270 28.88 -42.17 8.55
CA ARG A 270 30.00 -41.52 7.84
C ARG A 270 31.20 -42.47 7.76
N LEU A 271 31.64 -42.79 6.55
CA LEU A 271 32.97 -43.35 6.28
C LEU A 271 33.97 -42.19 6.14
N LYS A 272 35.05 -42.25 6.92
CA LYS A 272 36.25 -41.41 6.73
C LYS A 272 36.99 -41.95 5.50
N ALA A 273 37.27 -41.10 4.53
CA ALA A 273 38.25 -41.37 3.48
C ALA A 273 39.60 -40.83 3.94
N GLU A 274 40.59 -41.71 3.96
CA GLU A 274 41.99 -41.45 4.29
C GLU A 274 42.68 -40.71 3.14
N ALA A 275 43.68 -39.89 3.50
CA ALA A 275 44.61 -39.27 2.59
C ALA A 275 45.67 -40.30 2.13
N VAL A 276 46.07 -40.24 0.86
CA VAL A 276 47.31 -40.85 0.36
C VAL A 276 48.04 -39.82 -0.50
N PRO A 277 49.35 -39.59 -0.30
CA PRO A 277 50.12 -38.54 -0.94
C PRO A 277 50.87 -39.00 -2.20
N SER A 278 51.20 -38.05 -3.07
CA SER A 278 52.41 -38.00 -3.90
C SER A 278 52.68 -36.54 -4.26
#